data_AF-A0A553JKG6-F1
#
_entry.id   AF-A0A553JKG6-F1
#
_cell.length_a   1.000
_cell.length_b   1.000
_cell.length_c   1.000
_cell.angle_alpha   90.00
_cell.angle_beta   90.00
_cell.angle_gamma   90.00
#
_symmetry.space_group_name_H-M   'P 1'
#
loop_
_entity.id
_entity.type
_entity.pdbx_description
1 polymer ?
#
loop_
_entity_poly.entity_id
_entity_poly.type
_entity_poly.pdbx_seq_one_letter_code
_entity_poly.pdbx_strand_id
1 'polypeptide(L)'
;MEIFSILVFSVFCSLGAANAGVEIPRSNTVELTEPSTKKIYPIFIKIPRSYQSSKDRQYPVIYLMDAPYSFQIASGSTRFPMNSDAIEFGEREDMVFGAKQLAEKIKAQSGENTLLKFSVIDGTRHATAFPTTLIQGLDWIYGKE
;
A
#
# COMPACT_ATOMS: atom_id res chain seq x y z
N MET A 1 50.52 4.87 33.20
CA MET A 1 49.71 3.74 32.70
C MET A 1 48.22 4.12 32.71
N GLU A 2 47.88 5.31 32.19
CA GLU A 2 46.52 5.90 32.27
C GLU A 2 46.06 6.49 30.92
N ILE A 3 46.97 6.67 29.95
CA ILE A 3 46.68 7.31 28.66
C ILE A 3 46.27 6.27 27.60
N PHE A 4 46.61 4.99 27.80
CA PHE A 4 46.33 3.93 26.83
C PHE A 4 44.89 3.39 26.88
N SER A 5 44.11 3.71 27.93
CA SER A 5 42.72 3.26 28.06
C SER A 5 41.70 4.11 27.30
N ILE A 6 42.03 5.34 26.89
CA ILE A 6 41.06 6.24 26.24
C ILE A 6 40.97 5.99 24.73
N LEU A 7 42.01 5.42 24.11
CA LEU A 7 42.05 5.23 22.65
C LEU A 7 41.29 3.99 22.15
N VAL A 8 40.90 3.08 23.06
CA VAL A 8 40.22 1.82 22.69
C VAL A 8 38.70 1.99 22.62
N PHE A 9 38.13 3.05 23.20
CA PHE A 9 36.68 3.22 23.29
C PHE A 9 36.03 3.98 22.11
N SER A 10 36.83 4.64 21.26
CA SER A 10 36.33 5.48 20.16
C SER A 10 36.24 4.78 18.79
N VAL A 11 36.65 3.52 18.69
CA VAL A 11 36.66 2.77 17.39
C VAL A 11 35.36 2.01 17.12
N PHE A 12 34.45 1.87 18.09
CA PHE A 12 33.10 1.35 17.86
C PHE A 12 32.08 2.47 17.65
N CYS A 13 32.41 3.44 16.79
CA CYS A 13 31.35 4.20 16.14
C CYS A 13 30.80 3.29 15.04
N SER A 14 29.89 2.38 15.41
CA SER A 14 29.06 1.71 14.41
C SER A 14 28.38 2.82 13.62
N LEU A 15 28.79 3.01 12.37
CA LEU A 15 27.98 3.68 11.36
C LEU A 15 26.66 2.92 11.35
N GLY A 16 25.69 3.41 12.13
CA GLY A 16 24.33 2.92 12.08
C GLY A 16 23.92 3.08 10.62
N ALA A 17 23.66 1.95 9.95
CA ALA A 17 23.22 1.95 8.57
C ALA A 17 22.06 2.93 8.46
N ALA A 18 22.29 4.02 7.75
CA ALA A 18 21.32 5.05 7.54
C ALA A 18 20.06 4.41 6.95
N ASN A 19 18.95 4.57 7.66
CA ASN A 19 17.56 4.35 7.27
C ASN A 19 17.37 4.02 5.77
N ALA A 20 17.60 2.75 5.39
CA ALA A 20 17.34 2.32 4.03
C ALA A 20 15.84 2.36 3.83
N GLY A 21 15.36 3.28 2.98
CA GLY A 21 13.95 3.39 2.66
C GLY A 21 13.38 2.04 2.18
N VAL A 22 12.08 1.82 2.41
CA VAL A 22 11.42 0.60 1.94
C VAL A 22 11.36 0.62 0.41
N GLU A 23 12.04 -0.33 -0.23
CA GLU A 23 11.99 -0.49 -1.69
C GLU A 23 10.70 -1.20 -2.10
N ILE A 24 10.00 -0.67 -3.12
CA ILE A 24 8.92 -1.39 -3.77
C ILE A 24 9.54 -2.35 -4.80
N PRO A 25 9.26 -3.67 -4.73
CA PRO A 25 9.77 -4.59 -5.72
C PRO A 25 9.10 -4.38 -7.08
N ARG A 26 9.86 -4.65 -8.15
CA ARG A 26 9.42 -4.53 -9.56
C ARG A 26 8.99 -3.11 -9.92
N SER A 27 9.62 -2.10 -9.32
CA SER A 27 9.42 -0.71 -9.70
C SER A 27 10.69 -0.04 -10.19
N ASN A 28 10.52 0.98 -11.01
CA ASN A 28 11.58 1.89 -11.43
C ASN A 28 11.03 3.32 -11.52
N THR A 29 11.91 4.31 -11.44
CA THR A 29 11.59 5.72 -11.63
C THR A 29 12.36 6.24 -12.83
N VAL A 30 11.65 6.88 -13.76
CA VAL A 30 12.25 7.55 -14.92
C VAL A 30 11.90 9.02 -14.90
N GLU A 31 12.85 9.88 -15.24
CA GLU A 31 12.61 11.32 -15.32
C GLU A 31 12.21 11.71 -16.74
N LEU A 32 11.13 12.48 -16.87
CA LEU A 32 10.70 13.07 -18.13
C LEU A 32 10.84 14.59 -18.06
N THR A 33 11.59 15.15 -19.01
CA THR A 33 11.75 16.60 -19.12
C THR A 33 10.80 17.15 -20.17
N GLU A 34 9.92 18.07 -19.76
CA GLU A 34 9.03 18.77 -20.66
C GLU A 34 9.84 19.74 -21.55
N PRO A 35 9.78 19.61 -22.90
CA PRO A 35 10.66 20.36 -23.79
C PRO A 35 10.52 21.89 -23.70
N SER A 36 9.30 22.38 -23.49
CA SER A 36 8.94 23.80 -23.47
C SER A 36 9.31 24.49 -22.15
N THR A 37 8.98 23.87 -21.02
CA THR A 37 9.13 24.47 -19.69
C THR A 37 10.41 24.04 -18.96
N LYS A 38 11.08 22.99 -19.47
CA LYS A 38 12.21 22.31 -18.81
C LYS A 38 11.86 21.71 -17.45
N LYS A 39 10.57 21.57 -17.11
CA LYS A 39 10.14 20.88 -15.90
C LYS A 39 10.47 19.40 -16.00
N ILE A 40 10.97 18.85 -14.89
CA ILE A 40 11.32 17.44 -14.76
C ILE A 40 10.21 16.77 -13.96
N TYR A 41 9.62 15.73 -14.54
CA TYR A 41 8.56 14.94 -13.94
C TYR A 41 9.08 13.52 -13.66
N PRO A 42 9.19 13.10 -12.40
CA PRO A 42 9.51 11.72 -12.06
C PRO A 42 8.28 10.84 -12.32
N ILE A 43 8.45 9.82 -13.16
CA ILE A 43 7.44 8.82 -13.48
C ILE A 43 7.79 7.51 -12.78
N PHE A 44 6.89 7.05 -11.93
CA PHE A 44 7.02 5.81 -11.18
C PHE A 44 6.33 4.69 -11.93
N ILE A 45 7.06 3.62 -12.22
CA ILE A 45 6.60 2.52 -13.05
C ILE A 45 6.67 1.24 -12.22
N LYS A 46 5.58 0.48 -12.16
CA LYS A 46 5.55 -0.87 -11.57
C LYS A 46 5.05 -1.87 -12.61
N ILE A 47 5.76 -2.98 -12.75
CA ILE A 47 5.45 -4.02 -13.73
C ILE A 47 5.07 -5.34 -13.04
N PRO A 48 4.15 -6.15 -13.60
CA PRO A 48 3.80 -7.47 -13.06
C PRO A 48 4.97 -8.47 -13.19
N ARG A 49 4.94 -9.54 -12.39
CA ARG A 49 6.01 -10.57 -12.38
C ARG A 49 6.27 -11.18 -13.77
N SER A 50 5.22 -11.38 -14.56
CA SER A 50 5.30 -12.02 -15.88
C SER A 50 5.80 -11.09 -17.00
N TYR A 51 6.00 -9.79 -16.73
CA TYR A 51 6.30 -8.80 -17.78
C TYR A 51 7.59 -9.11 -18.54
N GLN A 52 8.61 -9.63 -17.85
CA GLN A 52 9.90 -9.95 -18.48
C GLN A 52 9.90 -11.31 -19.21
N SER A 53 9.06 -12.26 -18.79
CA SER A 53 9.03 -13.62 -19.33
C SER A 53 8.06 -13.80 -20.50
N SER A 54 7.07 -12.92 -20.64
CA SER A 54 6.01 -13.05 -21.65
C SER A 54 6.10 -11.94 -22.69
N LYS A 55 6.74 -12.21 -23.84
CA LYS A 55 6.91 -11.23 -24.92
C LYS A 55 5.63 -10.99 -25.73
N ASP A 56 4.75 -11.97 -25.80
CA ASP A 56 3.52 -11.91 -26.61
C ASP A 56 2.28 -11.48 -25.82
N ARG A 57 2.42 -11.22 -24.52
CA ARG A 57 1.30 -10.85 -23.65
C ARG A 57 1.08 -9.35 -23.66
N GLN A 58 -0.15 -8.92 -23.95
CA GLN A 58 -0.58 -7.54 -23.76
C GLN A 58 -0.94 -7.30 -22.29
N TYR A 59 -0.40 -6.23 -21.71
CA TYR A 59 -0.68 -5.82 -20.34
C TYR A 59 -1.49 -4.53 -20.34
N PRO A 60 -2.67 -4.49 -19.69
CA PRO A 60 -3.37 -3.23 -19.48
C PRO A 60 -2.54 -2.30 -18.59
N VAL A 61 -2.59 -0.99 -18.88
CA VAL A 61 -1.84 0.04 -18.15
C VAL A 61 -2.83 0.99 -17.48
N ILE A 62 -2.57 1.31 -16.21
CA ILE A 62 -3.32 2.29 -15.44
C ILE A 62 -2.40 3.48 -15.19
N TYR A 63 -2.86 4.69 -15.51
CA TYR A 63 -2.16 5.94 -15.23
C TYR A 63 -2.76 6.59 -14.00
N LEU A 64 -1.89 7.01 -13.07
CA LEU A 64 -2.28 7.66 -11.82
C LEU A 64 -1.53 8.98 -11.68
N MET A 65 -2.22 9.98 -11.14
CA MET A 65 -1.63 11.27 -10.77
C MET A 65 -1.14 11.26 -9.32
N ASP A 66 -0.39 12.28 -8.93
CA ASP A 66 0.15 12.44 -7.58
C ASP A 66 0.96 11.22 -7.11
N ALA A 67 1.88 10.79 -7.99
CA ALA A 67 2.65 9.56 -7.85
C ALA A 67 3.33 9.37 -6.48
N PRO A 68 3.91 10.39 -5.81
CA PRO A 68 4.46 10.23 -4.47
C PRO A 68 3.50 9.60 -3.45
N TYR A 69 2.19 9.79 -3.63
CA TYR A 69 1.15 9.21 -2.78
C TYR A 69 0.49 7.99 -3.42
N SER A 70 -0.01 8.14 -4.65
CA SER A 70 -0.84 7.12 -5.30
C SER A 70 -0.05 5.85 -5.64
N PHE A 71 1.25 5.97 -5.93
CA PHE A 71 2.08 4.83 -6.31
C PHE A 71 2.20 3.78 -5.20
N GLN A 72 2.29 4.21 -3.95
CA GLN A 72 2.42 3.32 -2.79
C GLN A 72 1.11 2.54 -2.57
N ILE A 73 -0.03 3.26 -2.61
CA ILE A 73 -1.36 2.67 -2.44
C ILE A 73 -1.65 1.67 -3.55
N ALA A 74 -1.37 2.03 -4.81
CA ALA A 74 -1.53 1.13 -5.95
C ALA A 74 -0.58 -0.08 -5.88
N SER A 75 0.67 0.13 -5.46
CA SER A 75 1.66 -0.94 -5.31
C SER A 75 1.28 -1.97 -4.26
N GLY A 76 0.73 -1.53 -3.12
CA GLY A 76 0.20 -2.41 -2.09
C GLY A 76 -1.04 -3.17 -2.55
N SER A 77 -2.01 -2.45 -3.13
CA SER A 77 -3.29 -3.00 -3.58
C SER A 77 -3.14 -4.05 -4.68
N THR A 78 -2.14 -3.92 -5.54
CA THR A 78 -1.90 -4.84 -6.65
C THR A 78 -1.03 -6.04 -6.28
N ARG A 79 -0.44 -6.09 -5.07
CA ARG A 79 0.51 -7.15 -4.70
C ARG A 79 -0.11 -8.54 -4.74
N PHE A 80 -1.33 -8.69 -4.22
CA PHE A 80 -2.04 -9.96 -4.26
C PHE A 80 -2.39 -10.38 -5.70
N PRO A 81 -3.19 -9.61 -6.47
CA PRO A 81 -3.59 -10.02 -7.83
C PRO A 81 -2.43 -10.14 -8.82
N MET A 82 -1.29 -9.46 -8.61
CA MET A 82 -0.10 -9.62 -9.46
C MET A 82 0.75 -10.86 -9.16
N ASN A 83 0.54 -11.51 -8.02
CA ASN A 83 1.34 -12.66 -7.57
C ASN A 83 0.51 -13.95 -7.43
N SER A 84 -0.82 -13.85 -7.46
CA SER A 84 -1.73 -14.99 -7.41
C SER A 84 -2.29 -15.28 -8.80
N ASP A 85 -2.22 -16.54 -9.24
CA ASP A 85 -2.96 -17.00 -10.43
C ASP A 85 -4.48 -17.15 -10.15
N ALA A 86 -4.88 -17.01 -8.88
CA ALA A 86 -6.27 -17.02 -8.41
C ALA A 86 -6.53 -15.81 -7.50
N ILE A 87 -7.57 -15.03 -7.81
CA ILE A 87 -7.98 -13.84 -7.03
C ILE A 87 -8.70 -14.24 -5.72
N GLU A 88 -8.95 -15.54 -5.51
CA GLU A 88 -9.74 -16.07 -4.39
C GLU A 88 -8.83 -16.78 -3.39
N PHE A 89 -8.50 -16.09 -2.29
CA PHE A 89 -7.88 -16.71 -1.12
C PHE A 89 -8.76 -16.42 0.09
N GLY A 90 -9.23 -17.46 0.77
CA GLY A 90 -9.93 -17.34 2.05
C GLY A 90 -11.46 -17.21 2.00
N GLU A 91 -12.10 -17.34 0.84
CA GLU A 91 -13.56 -17.23 0.67
C GLU A 91 -14.36 -18.48 1.12
N ARG A 92 -13.91 -19.18 2.16
CA ARG A 92 -14.61 -20.39 2.65
C ARG A 92 -15.90 -20.08 3.41
N GLU A 93 -16.00 -18.87 3.94
CA GLU A 93 -17.10 -18.41 4.79
C GLU A 93 -17.73 -17.13 4.22
N ASP A 94 -19.02 -16.89 4.50
CA ASP A 94 -19.70 -15.66 4.12
C ASP A 94 -19.26 -14.50 5.04
N MET A 95 -18.17 -13.84 4.62
CA MET A 95 -17.59 -12.70 5.32
C MET A 95 -18.55 -11.50 5.39
N VAL A 96 -19.45 -11.34 4.43
CA VAL A 96 -20.42 -10.23 4.41
C VAL A 96 -21.50 -10.47 5.47
N PHE A 97 -22.04 -11.70 5.52
CA PHE A 97 -22.99 -12.09 6.54
C PHE A 97 -22.38 -12.02 7.95
N GLY A 98 -21.16 -12.52 8.13
CA GLY A 98 -20.42 -12.41 9.40
C GLY A 98 -20.21 -10.96 9.83
N ALA A 99 -19.80 -10.09 8.91
CA ALA A 99 -19.59 -8.66 9.20
C ALA A 99 -20.90 -7.94 9.55
N LYS A 100 -22.01 -8.27 8.88
CA LYS A 100 -23.35 -7.75 9.24
C LYS A 100 -23.74 -8.14 10.67
N GLN A 101 -23.61 -9.42 11.02
CA GLN A 101 -23.92 -9.87 12.38
C GLN A 101 -23.05 -9.19 13.44
N LEU A 102 -21.76 -8.97 13.14
CA LEU A 102 -20.86 -8.26 14.05
C LEU A 102 -21.29 -6.80 14.22
N ALA A 103 -21.64 -6.11 13.14
CA ALA A 103 -22.10 -4.73 13.20
C ALA A 103 -23.35 -4.59 14.09
N GLU A 104 -24.32 -5.50 13.96
CA GLU A 104 -25.52 -5.51 14.81
C GLU A 104 -25.20 -5.77 16.28
N LYS A 105 -24.26 -6.70 16.57
CA LYS A 105 -23.79 -6.94 17.95
C LYS A 105 -23.10 -5.71 18.54
N ILE A 106 -22.27 -5.01 17.75
CA ILE A 106 -21.62 -3.77 18.19
C ILE A 106 -22.68 -2.74 18.52
N LYS A 107 -23.64 -2.47 17.61
CA LYS A 107 -24.72 -1.49 17.88
C LYS A 107 -25.51 -1.82 19.16
N ALA A 108 -25.81 -3.09 19.39
CA ALA A 108 -26.57 -3.52 20.56
C ALA A 108 -25.80 -3.40 21.89
N GLN A 109 -24.46 -3.45 21.84
CA GLN A 109 -23.61 -3.51 23.03
C GLN A 109 -22.78 -2.25 23.26
N SER A 110 -22.67 -1.36 22.27
CA SER A 110 -21.90 -0.13 22.39
C SER A 110 -22.72 0.98 23.06
N GLY A 111 -22.06 1.72 23.95
CA GLY A 111 -22.65 2.90 24.60
C GLY A 111 -22.55 4.16 23.72
N GLU A 112 -22.97 5.29 24.26
CA GLU A 112 -23.07 6.58 23.55
C GLU A 112 -21.74 7.10 22.97
N ASN A 113 -20.60 6.59 23.44
CA ASN A 113 -19.27 7.02 23.01
C ASN A 113 -18.72 6.26 21.79
N THR A 114 -19.53 5.44 21.12
CA THR A 114 -19.11 4.69 19.93
C THR A 114 -19.98 5.07 18.74
N LEU A 115 -19.36 5.66 17.72
CA LEU A 115 -19.97 5.85 16.41
C LEU A 115 -19.59 4.67 15.52
N LEU A 116 -20.58 4.02 14.91
CA LEU A 116 -20.37 2.88 14.01
C LEU A 116 -20.85 3.23 12.61
N LYS A 117 -19.95 3.10 11.62
CA LYS A 117 -20.29 3.11 10.20
C LYS A 117 -20.02 1.72 9.61
N PHE A 118 -21.10 1.05 9.17
CA PHE A 118 -21.02 -0.20 8.44
C PHE A 118 -21.38 0.04 6.98
N SER A 119 -20.55 -0.45 6.05
CA SER A 119 -20.77 -0.32 4.62
C SER A 119 -20.39 -1.63 3.92
N VAL A 120 -21.23 -2.06 2.97
CA VAL A 120 -20.92 -3.15 2.04
C VAL A 120 -20.62 -2.49 0.70
N ILE A 121 -19.48 -2.83 0.11
CA ILE A 121 -19.03 -2.20 -1.14
C ILE A 121 -19.31 -3.15 -2.31
N ASP A 122 -20.26 -2.75 -3.16
CA ASP A 122 -20.63 -3.50 -4.35
C ASP A 122 -19.50 -3.54 -5.39
N GLY A 123 -19.46 -4.60 -6.20
CA GLY A 123 -18.48 -4.76 -7.28
C GLY A 123 -17.04 -5.05 -6.84
N THR A 124 -16.81 -5.26 -5.54
CA THR A 124 -15.49 -5.65 -5.01
C THR A 124 -15.39 -7.15 -4.77
N ARG A 125 -14.19 -7.69 -4.87
CA ARG A 125 -13.82 -9.05 -4.48
C ARG A 125 -13.08 -9.01 -3.14
N HIS A 126 -12.89 -10.15 -2.48
CA HIS A 126 -12.20 -10.21 -1.18
C HIS A 126 -10.88 -9.41 -1.18
N ALA A 127 -10.02 -9.65 -2.18
CA ALA A 127 -8.72 -8.98 -2.29
C ALA A 127 -8.80 -7.47 -2.63
N THR A 128 -9.87 -7.01 -3.30
CA THR A 128 -10.01 -5.61 -3.70
C THR A 128 -10.82 -4.79 -2.71
N ALA A 129 -11.55 -5.43 -1.79
CA ALA A 129 -12.31 -4.76 -0.75
C ALA A 129 -11.39 -4.03 0.25
N PHE A 130 -10.24 -4.60 0.60
CA PHE A 130 -9.31 -4.03 1.60
C PHE A 130 -8.87 -2.58 1.33
N PRO A 131 -8.28 -2.25 0.16
CA PRO A 131 -7.85 -0.87 -0.09
C PRO A 131 -9.04 0.10 -0.16
N THR A 132 -10.18 -0.32 -0.72
CA THR A 132 -11.35 0.54 -0.85
C THR A 132 -12.01 0.84 0.50
N THR A 133 -12.22 -0.17 1.35
CA THR A 133 -12.83 0.03 2.68
C THR A 133 -11.93 0.84 3.60
N LEU A 134 -10.61 0.65 3.54
CA LEU A 134 -9.66 1.45 4.32
C LEU A 134 -9.73 2.94 3.96
N ILE A 135 -9.70 3.27 2.67
CA ILE A 135 -9.75 4.67 2.22
C ILE A 135 -11.09 5.31 2.61
N GLN A 136 -12.22 4.64 2.38
CA GLN A 136 -13.54 5.14 2.78
C GLN A 136 -13.68 5.29 4.31
N GLY A 137 -13.06 4.41 5.09
CA GLY A 137 -13.04 4.50 6.54
C GLY A 137 -12.22 5.68 7.05
N LEU A 138 -11.04 5.92 6.47
CA LEU A 138 -10.21 7.07 6.80
C LEU A 138 -10.88 8.40 6.41
N ASP A 139 -11.52 8.45 5.26
CA ASP A 139 -12.32 9.59 4.83
C ASP A 139 -13.47 9.87 5.81
N TRP A 140 -14.15 8.84 6.30
CA TRP A 140 -15.18 9.03 7.32
C TRP A 140 -14.63 9.55 8.67
N ILE A 141 -13.42 9.15 9.07
CA ILE A 141 -12.82 9.55 10.35
C ILE A 141 -12.22 10.96 10.28
N TYR A 142 -11.55 11.29 9.17
CA TYR A 142 -10.72 12.50 9.04
C TYR A 142 -11.23 13.51 8.02
N GLY A 143 -12.13 13.09 7.11
CA GLY A 143 -12.82 13.97 6.18
C GLY A 143 -13.69 14.92 6.97
N LYS A 144 -13.22 16.15 7.12
CA LYS A 144 -14.05 17.25 7.61
C LYS A 144 -15.00 17.62 6.47
N GLU A 145 -16.30 17.66 6.77
CA GLU A 145 -17.27 18.36 5.92
C GLU A 145 -16.94 19.85 5.82
#